data_AF-A0A2N2BX27-F1
#
_entry.id   AF-A0A2N2BX27-F1
#
_cell.length_a   1.000
_cell.length_b   1.000
_cell.length_c   1.000
_cell.angle_alpha   90.00
_cell.angle_beta   90.00
_cell.angle_gamma   90.00
#
_symmetry.space_group_name_H-M   'P 1'
#
loop_
_entity.id
_entity.type
_entity.pdbx_description
1 polymer ?
#
loop_
_entity_poly.entity_id
_entity_poly.type
_entity_poly.pdbx_seq_one_letter_code
_entity_poly.pdbx_strand_id
1 'polypeptide(L)'
;MQTNRKNHMTTVLILLILVSALTVILASCDTGFSGNDFTNSIPNLTSKDESSADTVSEQYTPPEGYTDRPIVMDIKNVAPDTVVISGKCEEGAKVTIEGGKQNVTVGSRNGYFIAEITLSNTTTTLLEATAVVEDKERSEPLSFTAKYIATAEKRKDNYRVSVGVDSQLYFDIYLDNYLGSNLLTQTNLRGFKNSINARKTNIENRARGQDVQLVYVLVPDATTVYPEIFPSDVVRSTFTTRYEQVSSALSETNATVIDMYETLLAAKQDGQYEIYRKNDSHLTEYGAYLVYEQIANVLKVNFPEAGPRSLDEFDIKTAKSVGGDLISYLGITKENYTESVVNLVPKFSLQIGHDENSDISTVNISDVRKYKSADDFSIYNYTDPKVIGIRDRFIIRTNREELPSAIIYRDDSVYPMIDILSERFNNAMIARSGDYVVNLIYASSYRTEGKTLVDYVIVIVSESNIQNILN
;
A
#
# COMPACT_ATOMS: atom_id res chain seq x y z
N MET A 1 36.60 43.88 79.38
CA MET A 1 38.01 43.81 79.85
C MET A 1 38.83 43.05 78.83
N GLN A 2 40.04 43.52 78.55
CA GLN A 2 41.11 42.93 77.68
C GLN A 2 40.89 43.00 76.16
N THR A 3 41.49 43.98 75.46
CA THR A 3 42.87 44.03 74.86
C THR A 3 43.04 43.05 73.68
N ASN A 4 43.08 43.45 72.40
CA ASN A 4 44.05 44.28 71.64
C ASN A 4 45.36 43.54 71.23
N ARG A 5 45.69 43.64 69.92
CA ARG A 5 46.98 43.38 69.20
C ARG A 5 47.33 41.91 68.84
N LYS A 6 47.98 41.56 67.72
CA LYS A 6 48.61 42.28 66.58
C LYS A 6 48.95 41.25 65.46
N ASN A 7 48.95 41.70 64.20
CA ASN A 7 49.84 41.46 63.03
C ASN A 7 50.42 40.03 62.77
N HIS A 8 50.51 39.49 61.54
CA HIS A 8 51.16 40.05 60.36
C HIS A 8 50.97 39.17 59.11
N MET A 9 51.16 39.80 57.94
CA MET A 9 51.67 39.30 56.65
C MET A 9 50.71 38.55 55.70
N THR A 10 50.23 39.20 54.64
CA THR A 10 50.77 39.39 53.26
C THR A 10 50.51 38.21 52.31
N THR A 11 49.90 38.58 51.17
CA THR A 11 50.07 38.00 49.82
C THR A 11 48.99 37.05 49.29
N VAL A 12 48.04 37.68 48.57
CA VAL A 12 47.49 37.31 47.25
C VAL A 12 46.89 35.90 47.08
N LEU A 13 45.56 35.84 46.97
CA LEU A 13 44.93 35.18 45.82
C LEU A 13 43.57 35.80 45.51
N ILE A 14 43.37 36.04 44.22
CA ILE A 14 42.29 36.77 43.55
C ILE A 14 40.97 35.97 43.62
N LEU A 15 39.87 36.57 44.10
CA LEU A 15 38.50 36.35 43.59
C LEU A 15 37.46 37.25 44.29
N LEU A 16 36.84 38.18 43.56
CA LEU A 16 35.58 38.86 43.91
C LEU A 16 34.92 39.27 42.59
N ILE A 17 34.04 38.41 42.05
CA ILE A 17 32.58 38.56 42.05
C ILE A 17 32.12 39.89 41.46
N LEU A 18 31.70 39.85 40.20
CA LEU A 18 30.64 40.71 39.67
C LEU A 18 29.88 39.99 38.55
N VAL A 19 28.77 39.38 39.00
CA VAL A 19 27.48 39.15 38.34
C VAL A 19 27.40 39.42 36.82
N SER A 20 27.20 38.36 36.04
CA SER A 20 26.21 38.36 34.95
C SER A 20 25.73 36.92 34.69
N ALA A 21 24.45 36.80 34.33
CA ALA A 21 23.64 35.61 34.44
C ALA A 21 24.06 34.47 33.51
N LEU A 22 24.26 33.28 34.08
CA LEU A 22 24.06 32.00 33.41
C LEU A 22 23.20 31.12 34.32
N THR A 23 21.92 30.98 33.99
CA THR A 23 21.03 30.01 34.65
C THR A 23 21.34 28.62 34.11
N VAL A 24 21.92 27.80 34.98
CA VAL A 24 22.00 26.34 34.88
C VAL A 24 20.57 25.79 34.99
N ILE A 25 20.13 25.07 33.96
CA ILE A 25 18.95 24.20 34.03
C ILE A 25 19.46 22.78 34.27
N LEU A 26 19.03 22.19 35.39
CA LEU A 26 19.01 20.75 35.61
C LEU A 26 17.54 20.34 35.83
N ALA A 27 17.21 19.14 35.33
CA ALA A 27 15.90 18.45 35.32
C ALA A 27 14.89 18.97 34.28
N SER A 28 14.19 18.15 33.49
CA SER A 28 13.90 16.71 33.56
C SER A 28 13.94 16.07 32.17
N CYS A 29 14.19 14.76 32.13
CA CYS A 29 13.91 13.93 30.96
C CYS A 29 12.44 14.08 30.55
N ASP A 30 12.21 14.60 29.35
CA ASP A 30 10.94 14.50 28.65
C ASP A 30 11.20 13.73 27.36
N THR A 31 10.68 12.51 27.29
CA THR A 31 10.76 11.65 26.12
C THR A 31 9.76 12.13 25.08
N GLY A 32 10.10 13.22 24.40
CA GLY A 32 9.39 13.72 23.23
C GLY A 32 9.76 12.89 22.01
N PHE A 33 9.03 11.81 21.77
CA PHE A 33 9.04 11.11 20.49
C PHE A 33 8.27 11.98 19.49
N SER A 34 8.99 12.86 18.78
CA SER A 34 8.43 13.64 17.67
C SER A 34 8.17 12.67 16.52
N GLY A 35 6.90 12.33 16.31
CA GLY A 35 6.45 11.63 15.11
C GLY A 35 6.89 12.43 13.88
N ASN A 36 7.65 11.77 13.00
CA ASN A 36 8.04 12.34 11.72
C ASN A 36 6.76 12.68 10.93
N ASP A 37 6.59 13.96 10.68
CA ASP A 37 5.55 14.54 9.86
C ASP A 37 5.77 14.09 8.40
N PHE A 38 4.98 13.12 7.96
CA PHE A 38 5.14 12.39 6.70
C PHE A 38 4.68 13.17 5.45
N THR A 39 4.45 14.47 5.54
CA THR A 39 3.85 15.28 4.46
C THR A 39 4.85 16.02 3.58
N ASN A 40 6.17 15.89 3.80
CA ASN A 40 7.19 16.57 3.00
C ASN A 40 7.91 15.69 1.95
N SER A 41 7.42 14.46 1.68
CA SER A 41 8.09 13.54 0.74
C SER A 41 7.31 13.24 -0.54
N ILE A 42 6.22 13.96 -0.82
CA ILE A 42 5.62 13.95 -2.15
C ILE A 42 6.11 15.22 -2.85
N PRO A 43 7.15 15.16 -3.70
CA PRO A 43 7.50 16.32 -4.49
C PRO A 43 6.29 16.62 -5.39
N ASN A 44 5.79 17.85 -5.27
CA ASN A 44 4.88 18.43 -6.24
C ASN A 44 5.68 18.58 -7.54
N LEU A 45 5.76 17.50 -8.33
CA LEU A 45 6.47 17.41 -9.60
C LEU A 45 5.67 18.16 -10.66
N THR A 46 5.64 19.49 -10.55
CA THR A 46 5.61 20.34 -11.74
C THR A 46 7.03 20.51 -12.23
N SER A 47 7.69 19.43 -12.63
CA SER A 47 8.83 19.51 -13.53
C SER A 47 8.33 19.17 -14.93
N LYS A 48 8.29 20.17 -15.80
CA LYS A 48 8.54 19.96 -17.21
C LYS A 48 9.98 19.44 -17.31
N ASP A 49 10.18 18.16 -17.05
CA ASP A 49 11.41 17.51 -17.45
C ASP A 49 11.31 17.28 -18.96
N GLU A 50 12.27 17.82 -19.69
CA GLU A 50 12.41 17.68 -21.13
C GLU A 50 12.52 16.18 -21.48
N SER A 51 11.38 15.61 -21.87
CA SER A 51 11.29 14.40 -22.68
C SER A 51 12.18 14.58 -23.91
N SER A 52 13.40 14.05 -23.87
CA SER A 52 14.23 13.86 -25.06
C SER A 52 14.03 12.45 -25.61
N ALA A 53 12.78 12.13 -25.91
CA ALA A 53 12.48 11.15 -26.94
C ALA A 53 12.02 11.97 -28.16
N ASP A 54 12.89 12.13 -29.14
CA ASP A 54 12.49 12.55 -30.49
C ASP A 54 11.66 11.40 -31.10
N THR A 55 10.41 11.25 -30.68
CA THR A 55 9.51 10.23 -31.21
C THR A 55 8.63 10.85 -32.28
N VAL A 56 9.15 10.93 -33.50
CA VAL A 56 8.28 11.06 -34.67
C VAL A 56 7.62 9.69 -34.86
N SER A 57 6.36 9.56 -34.45
CA SER A 57 5.53 8.39 -34.77
C SER A 57 5.18 8.46 -36.26
N GLU A 58 6.07 8.00 -37.14
CA GLU A 58 5.65 7.63 -38.49
C GLU A 58 4.63 6.50 -38.36
N GLN A 59 3.43 6.69 -38.94
CA GLN A 59 2.46 5.61 -39.08
C GLN A 59 3.07 4.52 -39.96
N TYR A 60 3.67 3.52 -39.31
CA TYR A 60 4.19 2.34 -39.96
C TYR A 60 3.08 1.30 -40.03
N THR A 61 2.73 0.89 -41.24
CA THR A 61 1.86 -0.27 -41.46
C THR A 61 2.79 -1.44 -41.77
N PRO A 62 2.82 -2.51 -40.95
CA PRO A 62 3.65 -3.66 -41.27
C PRO A 62 3.17 -4.34 -42.57
N PRO A 63 4.05 -5.07 -43.27
CA PRO A 63 3.61 -5.99 -44.30
C PRO A 63 2.59 -7.00 -43.75
N GLU A 64 1.71 -7.50 -44.59
CA GLU A 64 0.75 -8.53 -44.21
C GLU A 64 1.47 -9.76 -43.62
N GLY A 65 1.01 -10.24 -42.46
CA GLY A 65 1.61 -11.37 -41.75
C GLY A 65 2.75 -11.02 -40.78
N TYR A 66 3.18 -9.75 -40.72
CA TYR A 66 4.20 -9.29 -39.76
C TYR A 66 3.56 -8.70 -38.50
N THR A 67 4.26 -8.84 -37.38
CA THR A 67 3.91 -8.19 -36.11
C THR A 67 4.10 -6.69 -36.19
N ASP A 68 3.22 -5.90 -35.58
CA ASP A 68 3.42 -4.45 -35.48
C ASP A 68 4.76 -4.12 -34.80
N ARG A 69 5.51 -3.18 -35.39
CA ARG A 69 6.74 -2.68 -34.77
C ARG A 69 6.41 -1.98 -33.45
N PRO A 70 7.12 -2.28 -32.33
CA PRO A 70 6.89 -1.60 -31.06
C PRO A 70 7.17 -0.10 -31.19
N ILE A 71 6.49 0.70 -30.37
CA ILE A 71 6.67 2.15 -30.28
C ILE A 71 7.15 2.49 -28.88
N VAL A 72 8.35 3.05 -28.73
CA VAL A 72 8.85 3.53 -27.44
C VAL A 72 8.21 4.88 -27.12
N MET A 73 7.63 5.00 -25.92
CA MET A 73 7.00 6.23 -25.43
C MET A 73 7.75 6.84 -24.24
N ASP A 74 8.33 6.01 -23.38
CA ASP A 74 9.09 6.47 -22.22
C ASP A 74 10.44 5.73 -22.14
N ILE A 75 11.49 6.48 -21.78
CA ILE A 75 12.79 5.94 -21.37
C ILE A 75 13.15 6.64 -20.06
N LYS A 76 13.14 5.90 -18.95
CA LYS A 76 13.30 6.45 -17.60
C LYS A 76 14.43 5.77 -16.85
N ASN A 77 15.44 6.51 -16.42
CA ASN A 77 16.47 5.97 -15.52
C ASN A 77 15.89 5.73 -14.13
N VAL A 78 15.97 4.48 -13.67
CA VAL A 78 15.62 4.05 -12.29
C VAL A 78 16.86 3.78 -11.44
N ALA A 79 18.03 3.74 -12.07
CA ALA A 79 19.36 3.79 -11.48
C ALA A 79 20.34 4.37 -12.53
N PRO A 80 21.62 4.63 -12.21
CA PRO A 80 22.54 5.24 -13.16
C PRO A 80 22.69 4.49 -14.48
N ASP A 81 22.81 3.17 -14.40
CA ASP A 81 22.95 2.25 -15.54
C ASP A 81 21.70 1.40 -15.79
N THR A 82 20.57 1.71 -15.17
CA THR A 82 19.33 0.94 -15.33
C THR A 82 18.19 1.84 -15.80
N VAL A 83 17.59 1.50 -16.93
CA VAL A 83 16.48 2.24 -17.53
C VAL A 83 15.25 1.36 -17.67
N VAL A 84 14.09 1.96 -17.44
CA VAL A 84 12.80 1.41 -17.85
C VAL A 84 12.48 1.96 -19.23
N ILE A 85 12.15 1.06 -20.14
CA ILE A 85 11.67 1.39 -21.49
C ILE A 85 10.26 0.88 -21.59
N SER A 86 9.34 1.75 -21.96
CA SER A 86 7.94 1.38 -22.10
C SER A 86 7.30 2.06 -23.30
N GLY A 87 6.27 1.40 -23.82
CA GLY A 87 5.82 1.68 -25.17
C GLY A 87 4.56 0.93 -25.57
N LYS A 88 4.06 1.19 -26.77
CA LYS A 88 2.96 0.43 -27.39
C LYS A 88 3.49 -0.74 -28.19
N CYS A 89 2.73 -1.82 -28.22
CA CYS A 89 2.99 -2.97 -29.06
C CYS A 89 1.66 -3.68 -29.37
N GLU A 90 1.68 -4.59 -30.32
CA GLU A 90 0.55 -5.47 -30.60
C GLU A 90 0.22 -6.32 -29.37
N GLU A 91 -1.08 -6.54 -29.09
CA GLU A 91 -1.50 -7.44 -28.01
C GLU A 91 -1.08 -8.88 -28.34
N GLY A 92 -0.58 -9.60 -27.33
CA GLY A 92 0.03 -10.93 -27.48
C GLY A 92 1.50 -10.93 -27.91
N ALA A 93 2.10 -9.76 -28.16
CA ALA A 93 3.48 -9.69 -28.63
C ALA A 93 4.50 -10.02 -27.53
N LYS A 94 5.56 -10.75 -27.87
CA LYS A 94 6.81 -10.78 -27.09
C LYS A 94 7.76 -9.72 -27.63
N VAL A 95 8.05 -8.71 -26.82
CA VAL A 95 8.97 -7.62 -27.16
C VAL A 95 10.35 -7.96 -26.62
N THR A 96 11.35 -8.02 -27.50
CA THR A 96 12.75 -8.23 -27.15
C THR A 96 13.53 -6.93 -27.36
N ILE A 97 14.26 -6.50 -26.34
CA ILE A 97 15.16 -5.34 -26.39
C ILE A 97 16.61 -5.84 -26.26
N GLU A 98 17.43 -5.49 -27.25
CA GLU A 98 18.84 -5.86 -27.36
C GLU A 98 19.76 -4.64 -27.26
N GLY A 99 21.06 -4.86 -27.04
CA GLY A 99 22.10 -3.81 -26.96
C GLY A 99 22.48 -3.39 -25.52
N GLY A 100 21.70 -3.79 -24.52
CA GLY A 100 22.05 -3.70 -23.10
C GLY A 100 23.12 -4.72 -22.68
N LYS A 101 23.38 -4.85 -21.36
CA LYS A 101 24.26 -5.91 -20.84
C LYS A 101 23.72 -7.31 -21.12
N GLN A 102 22.40 -7.44 -21.19
CA GLN A 102 21.69 -8.67 -21.54
C GLN A 102 20.49 -8.32 -22.40
N ASN A 103 20.07 -9.26 -23.25
CA ASN A 103 18.81 -9.16 -23.96
C ASN A 103 17.67 -9.37 -22.96
N VAL A 104 16.64 -8.53 -23.04
CA VAL A 104 15.46 -8.62 -22.18
C VAL A 104 14.26 -8.86 -23.07
N THR A 105 13.42 -9.83 -22.69
CA THR A 105 12.16 -10.11 -23.39
C THR A 105 11.00 -10.03 -22.40
N VAL A 106 9.96 -9.30 -22.78
CA VAL A 106 8.72 -9.17 -22.01
C VAL A 106 7.52 -9.40 -22.93
N GLY A 107 6.49 -10.08 -22.45
CA GLY A 107 5.19 -10.08 -23.09
C GLY A 107 4.49 -8.72 -23.03
N SER A 108 3.65 -8.46 -24.03
CA SER A 108 2.72 -7.36 -24.10
C SER A 108 1.65 -7.49 -23.04
N ARG A 109 1.07 -6.37 -22.65
CA ARG A 109 -0.08 -6.31 -21.76
C ARG A 109 -0.94 -5.12 -22.13
N ASN A 110 -2.22 -5.33 -22.45
CA ASN A 110 -3.16 -4.26 -22.79
C ASN A 110 -2.61 -3.26 -23.85
N GLY A 111 -1.93 -3.81 -24.87
CA GLY A 111 -1.34 -3.09 -26.00
C GLY A 111 -0.09 -2.28 -25.66
N TYR A 112 0.56 -2.57 -24.52
CA TYR A 112 1.83 -1.95 -24.15
C TYR A 112 2.86 -2.96 -23.69
N PHE A 113 4.13 -2.55 -23.66
CA PHE A 113 5.22 -3.27 -23.01
C PHE A 113 5.93 -2.34 -22.03
N ILE A 114 6.54 -2.95 -21.01
CA ILE A 114 7.44 -2.30 -20.05
C ILE A 114 8.59 -3.26 -19.81
N ALA A 115 9.83 -2.79 -19.95
CA ALA A 115 11.04 -3.58 -19.76
C ALA A 115 12.08 -2.80 -18.96
N GLU A 116 12.76 -3.47 -18.02
CA GLU A 116 13.91 -2.91 -17.30
C GLU A 116 15.21 -3.39 -17.95
N ILE A 117 16.04 -2.46 -18.43
CA ILE A 117 17.28 -2.72 -19.16
C ILE A 117 18.48 -2.14 -18.41
N THR A 118 19.49 -2.98 -18.19
CA THR A 118 20.80 -2.52 -17.73
C THR A 118 21.66 -2.12 -18.93
N LEU A 119 22.08 -0.86 -18.97
CA LEU A 119 22.88 -0.28 -20.05
C LEU A 119 24.27 -0.91 -20.12
N SER A 120 24.75 -1.14 -21.35
CA SER A 120 26.07 -1.71 -21.62
C SER A 120 27.23 -0.72 -21.41
N ASN A 121 26.94 0.59 -21.50
CA ASN A 121 27.94 1.64 -21.51
C ASN A 121 27.60 2.75 -20.49
N THR A 122 28.61 3.51 -20.06
CA THR A 122 28.46 4.66 -19.14
C THR A 122 28.22 6.00 -19.83
N THR A 123 27.83 5.98 -21.11
CA THR A 123 27.54 7.17 -21.92
C THR A 123 26.17 7.05 -22.58
N THR A 124 26.12 6.51 -23.79
CA THR A 124 24.90 6.25 -24.55
C THR A 124 24.98 4.83 -25.07
N THR A 125 23.89 4.10 -24.89
CA THR A 125 23.71 2.74 -25.41
C THR A 125 22.70 2.80 -26.55
N LEU A 126 23.09 2.27 -27.71
CA LEU A 126 22.15 1.97 -28.80
C LEU A 126 21.40 0.70 -28.44
N LEU A 127 20.08 0.76 -28.52
CA LEU A 127 19.16 -0.32 -28.24
C LEU A 127 18.32 -0.61 -29.48
N GLU A 128 17.88 -1.85 -29.60
CA GLU A 128 16.98 -2.29 -30.66
C GLU A 128 15.82 -3.08 -30.07
N ALA A 129 14.59 -2.70 -30.40
CA ALA A 129 13.39 -3.43 -30.00
C ALA A 129 12.75 -4.12 -31.21
N THR A 130 12.41 -5.40 -31.05
CA THR A 130 11.59 -6.17 -31.99
C THR A 130 10.42 -6.81 -31.25
N ALA A 131 9.34 -7.09 -31.97
CA ALA A 131 8.16 -7.76 -31.43
C ALA A 131 7.79 -8.99 -32.27
N VAL A 132 7.26 -10.02 -31.62
CA VAL A 132 6.72 -11.22 -32.28
C VAL A 132 5.40 -11.60 -31.61
N VAL A 133 4.31 -11.64 -32.37
CA VAL A 133 3.04 -12.29 -31.96
C VAL A 133 3.04 -13.72 -32.49
N GLU A 134 2.39 -14.63 -31.76
CA GLU A 134 2.19 -16.00 -32.21
C GLU A 134 1.56 -16.03 -33.62
N ASP A 135 2.05 -16.92 -34.48
CA ASP A 135 1.62 -17.05 -35.88
C ASP A 135 1.91 -15.84 -36.81
N LYS A 136 2.71 -14.87 -36.36
CA LYS A 136 3.22 -13.77 -37.20
C LYS A 136 4.73 -13.78 -37.33
N GLU A 137 5.21 -13.19 -38.43
CA GLU A 137 6.63 -12.88 -38.58
C GLU A 137 7.06 -11.76 -37.63
N ARG A 138 8.35 -11.75 -37.28
CA ARG A 138 8.96 -10.72 -36.42
C ARG A 138 8.82 -9.34 -37.04
N SER A 139 8.51 -8.34 -36.22
CA SER A 139 8.46 -6.94 -36.66
C SER A 139 9.80 -6.47 -37.23
N GLU A 140 9.76 -5.44 -38.07
CA GLU A 140 10.95 -4.64 -38.33
C GLU A 140 11.53 -4.09 -37.01
N PRO A 141 12.86 -3.97 -36.88
CA PRO A 141 13.48 -3.43 -35.67
C PRO A 141 13.20 -1.93 -35.49
N LEU A 142 13.02 -1.52 -34.24
CA LEU A 142 13.06 -0.13 -33.81
C LEU A 142 14.38 0.13 -33.09
N SER A 143 15.28 0.90 -33.72
CA SER A 143 16.52 1.36 -33.08
C SER A 143 16.30 2.69 -32.35
N PHE A 144 16.82 2.83 -31.13
CA PHE A 144 16.74 4.03 -30.31
C PHE A 144 17.90 4.05 -29.30
N THR A 145 18.09 5.14 -28.56
CA THR A 145 19.21 5.27 -27.61
C THR A 145 18.74 5.55 -26.20
N ALA A 146 19.44 4.97 -25.21
CA ALA A 146 19.27 5.31 -23.80
C ALA A 146 20.59 5.86 -23.23
N LYS A 147 20.50 6.83 -22.33
CA LYS A 147 21.66 7.51 -21.73
C LYS A 147 21.90 7.03 -20.31
N TYR A 148 23.16 6.83 -19.98
CA TYR A 148 23.61 6.69 -18.60
C TYR A 148 23.47 8.04 -17.89
N ILE A 149 22.90 8.04 -16.68
CA ILE A 149 22.71 9.26 -15.87
C ILE A 149 23.29 9.02 -14.48
N ALA A 150 24.51 9.51 -14.24
CA ALA A 150 25.22 9.32 -12.96
C ALA A 150 24.44 9.77 -11.72
N THR A 151 23.56 10.76 -11.88
CA THR A 151 22.74 11.34 -10.81
C THR A 151 21.38 10.67 -10.64
N ALA A 152 21.03 9.67 -11.47
CA ALA A 152 19.80 8.93 -11.29
C ALA A 152 19.92 8.06 -10.04
N GLU A 153 19.02 8.24 -9.07
CA GLU A 153 19.07 7.52 -7.81
C GLU A 153 18.09 6.37 -7.79
N LYS A 154 18.57 5.22 -7.29
CA LYS A 154 17.71 4.12 -6.90
C LYS A 154 16.87 4.55 -5.69
N ARG A 155 15.53 4.46 -5.79
CA ARG A 155 14.62 4.72 -4.65
C ARG A 155 14.97 3.84 -3.45
N LYS A 156 14.85 4.40 -2.24
CA LYS A 156 15.19 3.74 -0.96
C LYS A 156 14.03 3.64 0.02
N ASP A 157 12.84 4.06 -0.38
CA ASP A 157 11.65 4.17 0.47
C ASP A 157 10.76 2.93 0.43
N ASN A 158 11.31 1.75 0.10
CA ASN A 158 10.61 0.47 -0.14
C ASN A 158 9.58 0.47 -1.28
N TYR A 159 9.27 1.62 -1.88
CA TYR A 159 8.37 1.75 -3.04
C TYR A 159 9.14 1.81 -4.38
N ARG A 160 10.33 1.21 -4.45
CA ARG A 160 10.98 0.96 -5.75
C ARG A 160 10.14 -0.07 -6.49
N VAL A 161 9.90 0.19 -7.77
CA VAL A 161 9.18 -0.72 -8.67
C VAL A 161 10.20 -1.38 -9.59
N SER A 162 10.08 -2.69 -9.74
CA SER A 162 10.81 -3.50 -10.71
C SER A 162 9.84 -4.09 -11.73
N VAL A 163 10.39 -4.52 -12.86
CA VAL A 163 9.64 -5.12 -13.96
C VAL A 163 9.86 -6.63 -13.98
N GLY A 164 8.77 -7.39 -13.84
CA GLY A 164 8.74 -8.84 -13.94
C GLY A 164 8.48 -9.33 -15.36
N VAL A 165 8.09 -10.60 -15.47
CA VAL A 165 7.69 -11.18 -16.76
C VAL A 165 6.44 -10.49 -17.29
N ASP A 166 6.27 -10.47 -18.61
CA ASP A 166 5.07 -9.95 -19.28
C ASP A 166 4.65 -8.53 -18.86
N SER A 167 5.66 -7.67 -18.72
CA SER A 167 5.51 -6.26 -18.34
C SER A 167 4.80 -6.05 -17.00
N GLN A 168 4.73 -7.08 -16.15
CA GLN A 168 4.10 -7.00 -14.84
C GLN A 168 4.98 -6.23 -13.87
N LEU A 169 4.40 -5.28 -13.15
CA LEU A 169 5.13 -4.49 -12.16
C LEU A 169 4.96 -5.09 -10.76
N TYR A 170 5.98 -4.88 -9.92
CA TYR A 170 5.93 -5.20 -8.50
C TYR A 170 6.86 -4.28 -7.71
N PHE A 171 6.57 -4.06 -6.41
CA PHE A 171 7.51 -3.36 -5.53
C PHE A 171 8.68 -4.27 -5.14
N ASP A 172 9.89 -3.73 -5.01
CA ASP A 172 11.08 -4.49 -4.60
C ASP A 172 10.89 -5.22 -3.26
N ILE A 173 10.11 -4.67 -2.33
CA ILE A 173 9.79 -5.32 -1.05
C ILE A 173 9.09 -6.68 -1.24
N TYR A 174 8.35 -6.86 -2.34
CA TYR A 174 7.72 -8.13 -2.68
C TYR A 174 8.76 -9.22 -2.98
N LEU A 175 9.87 -8.83 -3.61
CA LEU A 175 11.00 -9.73 -3.83
C LEU A 175 11.67 -10.09 -2.51
N ASP A 176 11.86 -9.12 -1.60
CA ASP A 176 12.41 -9.40 -0.27
C ASP A 176 11.52 -10.35 0.54
N ASN A 177 10.18 -10.19 0.45
CA ASN A 177 9.19 -11.08 1.05
C ASN A 177 9.31 -12.50 0.48
N TYR A 178 9.34 -12.62 -0.87
CA TYR A 178 9.42 -13.90 -1.57
C TYR A 178 10.72 -14.65 -1.30
N LEU A 179 11.86 -13.95 -1.29
CA LEU A 179 13.16 -14.54 -0.99
C LEU A 179 13.31 -14.93 0.49
N GLY A 180 12.50 -14.34 1.38
CA GLY A 180 12.68 -14.48 2.83
C GLY A 180 13.89 -13.71 3.33
N SER A 181 14.22 -12.57 2.72
CA SER A 181 15.31 -11.69 3.17
C SER A 181 14.97 -10.98 4.49
N ASN A 182 13.71 -11.05 4.92
CA ASN A 182 13.17 -10.24 6.00
C ASN A 182 12.50 -11.09 7.09
N LEU A 183 12.90 -12.36 7.25
CA LEU A 183 12.34 -13.27 8.26
C LEU A 183 12.48 -12.74 9.69
N LEU A 184 11.51 -13.10 10.53
CA LEU A 184 11.48 -12.77 11.94
C LEU A 184 12.24 -13.82 12.76
N THR A 185 12.93 -13.36 13.80
CA THR A 185 13.55 -14.25 14.79
C THR A 185 12.47 -14.84 15.71
N GLN A 186 12.78 -15.96 16.37
CA GLN A 186 11.91 -16.55 17.39
C GLN A 186 11.60 -15.57 18.55
N THR A 187 12.53 -14.67 18.87
CA THR A 187 12.30 -13.61 19.85
C THR A 187 11.26 -12.62 19.35
N ASN A 188 11.31 -12.20 18.08
CA ASN A 188 10.30 -11.32 17.50
C ASN A 188 8.92 -11.99 17.49
N LEU A 189 8.84 -13.25 17.06
CA LEU A 189 7.57 -14.00 17.01
C LEU A 189 6.95 -14.19 18.40
N ARG A 190 7.77 -14.51 19.41
CA ARG A 190 7.30 -14.58 20.80
C ARG A 190 6.82 -13.22 21.32
N GLY A 191 7.56 -12.15 21.04
CA GLY A 191 7.18 -10.78 21.42
C GLY A 191 5.84 -10.39 20.81
N PHE A 192 5.68 -10.66 19.52
CA PHE A 192 4.45 -10.42 18.78
C PHE A 192 3.26 -11.21 19.37
N LYS A 193 3.37 -12.52 19.57
CA LYS A 193 2.30 -13.31 20.21
C LYS A 193 1.91 -12.76 21.58
N ASN A 194 2.90 -12.37 22.37
CA ASN A 194 2.66 -11.78 23.69
C ASN A 194 1.94 -10.42 23.59
N SER A 195 2.27 -9.56 22.63
CA SER A 195 1.62 -8.26 22.46
C SER A 195 0.16 -8.41 22.03
N ILE A 196 -0.14 -9.36 21.14
CA ILE A 196 -1.51 -9.68 20.70
C ILE A 196 -2.34 -10.24 21.86
N ASN A 197 -1.82 -11.20 22.61
CA ASN A 197 -2.52 -11.76 23.77
C ASN A 197 -2.75 -10.72 24.87
N ALA A 198 -1.75 -9.87 25.15
CA ALA A 198 -1.90 -8.76 26.09
C ALA A 198 -2.98 -7.77 25.62
N ARG A 199 -3.05 -7.49 24.31
CA ARG A 199 -4.10 -6.65 23.72
C ARG A 199 -5.48 -7.26 23.91
N LYS A 200 -5.65 -8.56 23.66
CA LYS A 200 -6.90 -9.29 23.92
C LYS A 200 -7.32 -9.19 25.39
N THR A 201 -6.40 -9.47 26.32
CA THR A 201 -6.67 -9.35 27.75
C THR A 201 -7.06 -7.93 28.16
N ASN A 202 -6.41 -6.90 27.60
CA ASN A 202 -6.76 -5.50 27.86
C ASN A 202 -8.16 -5.14 27.36
N ILE A 203 -8.56 -5.66 26.20
CA ILE A 203 -9.91 -5.52 25.65
C ILE A 203 -10.93 -6.16 26.59
N GLU A 204 -10.71 -7.42 26.98
CA GLU A 204 -11.61 -8.17 27.87
C GLU A 204 -11.80 -7.48 29.23
N ASN A 205 -10.71 -7.00 29.83
CA ASN A 205 -10.75 -6.26 31.09
C ASN A 205 -11.58 -4.97 30.99
N ARG A 206 -11.47 -4.24 29.87
CA ARG A 206 -12.27 -3.02 29.64
C ARG A 206 -13.72 -3.32 29.27
N ALA A 207 -13.97 -4.45 28.60
CA ALA A 207 -15.30 -4.88 28.19
C ALA A 207 -16.19 -5.31 29.38
N ARG A 208 -15.60 -5.56 30.56
CA ARG A 208 -16.31 -5.92 31.81
C ARG A 208 -17.28 -7.10 31.64
N GLY A 209 -16.84 -8.14 30.95
CA GLY A 209 -17.63 -9.35 30.68
C GLY A 209 -18.54 -9.27 29.46
N GLN A 210 -18.55 -8.14 28.73
CA GLN A 210 -19.16 -8.07 27.40
C GLN A 210 -18.23 -8.71 26.36
N ASP A 211 -18.80 -9.39 25.38
CA ASP A 211 -18.02 -9.96 24.29
C ASP A 211 -17.52 -8.86 23.35
N VAL A 212 -16.22 -8.89 23.07
CA VAL A 212 -15.53 -8.02 22.11
C VAL A 212 -14.50 -8.86 21.37
N GLN A 213 -14.64 -8.91 20.05
CA GLN A 213 -13.79 -9.72 19.19
C GLN A 213 -12.61 -8.90 18.69
N LEU A 214 -11.39 -9.43 18.88
CA LEU A 214 -10.17 -8.90 18.25
C LEU A 214 -9.89 -9.74 17.00
N VAL A 215 -9.99 -9.12 15.83
CA VAL A 215 -9.86 -9.80 14.53
C VAL A 215 -8.63 -9.26 13.80
N TYR A 216 -7.77 -10.17 13.35
CA TYR A 216 -6.68 -9.88 12.43
C TYR A 216 -7.00 -10.46 11.06
N VAL A 217 -6.86 -9.64 10.02
CA VAL A 217 -7.03 -10.02 8.63
C VAL A 217 -5.69 -9.81 7.95
N LEU A 218 -5.07 -10.91 7.52
CA LEU A 218 -3.82 -10.89 6.76
C LEU A 218 -4.15 -11.01 5.28
N VAL A 219 -3.70 -10.03 4.49
CA VAL A 219 -3.87 -10.01 3.03
C VAL A 219 -2.49 -10.23 2.40
N PRO A 220 -2.24 -11.30 1.63
CA PRO A 220 -0.95 -11.52 0.98
C PRO A 220 -0.68 -10.43 -0.06
N ASP A 221 0.57 -10.20 -0.43
CA ASP A 221 0.90 -9.36 -1.59
C ASP A 221 0.64 -10.13 -2.89
N ALA A 222 0.55 -9.41 -4.02
CA ALA A 222 0.29 -10.01 -5.33
C ALA A 222 1.29 -11.13 -5.66
N THR A 223 2.58 -10.97 -5.35
CA THR A 223 3.62 -11.97 -5.66
C THR A 223 3.57 -13.21 -4.78
N THR A 224 2.90 -13.16 -3.63
CA THR A 224 2.69 -14.34 -2.79
C THR A 224 1.63 -15.24 -3.42
N VAL A 225 0.62 -14.65 -4.08
CA VAL A 225 -0.41 -15.39 -4.83
C VAL A 225 0.06 -15.71 -6.27
N TYR A 226 0.86 -14.84 -6.88
CA TYR A 226 1.37 -14.91 -8.25
C TYR A 226 2.91 -14.87 -8.28
N PRO A 227 3.61 -15.87 -7.73
CA PRO A 227 5.08 -15.89 -7.73
C PRO A 227 5.68 -15.98 -9.14
N GLU A 228 4.90 -16.44 -10.13
CA GLU A 228 5.30 -16.47 -11.54
C GLU A 228 5.54 -15.09 -12.18
N ILE A 229 5.21 -14.01 -11.48
CA ILE A 229 5.56 -12.63 -11.88
C ILE A 229 7.08 -12.45 -11.92
N PHE A 230 7.81 -13.14 -11.04
CA PHE A 230 9.26 -13.03 -11.00
C PHE A 230 9.91 -13.70 -12.22
N PRO A 231 11.01 -13.13 -12.75
CA PRO A 231 11.87 -13.81 -13.71
C PRO A 231 12.35 -15.18 -13.22
N SER A 232 12.58 -16.12 -14.14
CA SER A 232 12.88 -17.52 -13.81
C SER A 232 14.19 -17.75 -13.04
N ASP A 233 15.08 -16.77 -13.03
CA ASP A 233 16.34 -16.78 -12.26
C ASP A 233 16.14 -16.35 -10.79
N VAL A 234 14.96 -15.81 -10.44
CA VAL A 234 14.57 -15.55 -9.06
C VAL A 234 14.14 -16.84 -8.40
N VAL A 235 14.98 -17.36 -7.51
CA VAL A 235 14.73 -18.59 -6.76
C VAL A 235 14.60 -18.28 -5.28
N ARG A 236 13.46 -18.66 -4.68
CA ARG A 236 13.23 -18.57 -3.23
C ARG A 236 14.31 -19.35 -2.48
N SER A 237 15.03 -18.68 -1.59
CA SER A 237 16.18 -19.25 -0.85
C SER A 237 15.80 -19.83 0.52
N THR A 238 14.54 -19.69 0.92
CA THR A 238 14.04 -20.01 2.26
C THR A 238 12.82 -20.93 2.21
N PHE A 239 12.65 -21.77 3.24
CA PHE A 239 11.49 -22.65 3.36
C PHE A 239 10.24 -21.95 3.91
N THR A 240 10.37 -20.70 4.37
CA THR A 240 9.24 -19.93 4.91
C THR A 240 9.31 -18.46 4.52
N THR A 241 8.20 -17.74 4.54
CA THR A 241 8.15 -16.27 4.38
C THR A 241 7.78 -15.60 5.69
N ARG A 242 7.98 -14.27 5.76
CA ARG A 242 7.48 -13.46 6.88
C ARG A 242 5.96 -13.59 7.03
N TYR A 243 5.22 -13.64 5.92
CA TYR A 243 3.77 -13.83 5.93
C TYR A 243 3.38 -15.11 6.66
N GLU A 244 3.95 -16.24 6.25
CA GLU A 244 3.69 -17.55 6.86
C GLU A 244 4.08 -17.58 8.35
N GLN A 245 5.21 -16.97 8.71
CA GLN A 245 5.63 -16.86 10.11
C GLN A 245 4.62 -16.07 10.96
N VAL A 246 4.09 -14.96 10.44
CA VAL A 246 3.14 -14.10 11.15
C VAL A 246 1.75 -14.71 11.18
N SER A 247 1.29 -15.33 10.09
CA SER A 247 0.03 -16.08 10.05
C SER A 247 0.04 -17.21 11.08
N SER A 248 1.09 -18.05 11.09
CA SER A 248 1.24 -19.10 12.08
C SER A 248 1.30 -18.54 13.50
N ALA A 249 2.08 -17.48 13.73
CA ALA A 249 2.15 -16.87 15.05
C ALA A 249 0.79 -16.32 15.53
N LEU A 250 0.02 -15.66 14.67
CA LEU A 250 -1.33 -15.17 14.98
C LEU A 250 -2.28 -16.31 15.32
N SER A 251 -2.21 -17.44 14.60
CA SER A 251 -3.06 -18.61 14.84
C SER A 251 -2.87 -19.24 16.22
N GLU A 252 -1.72 -18.98 16.87
CA GLU A 252 -1.41 -19.43 18.23
C GLU A 252 -1.81 -18.40 19.31
N THR A 253 -2.53 -17.33 18.95
CA THR A 253 -3.01 -16.30 19.87
C THR A 253 -4.50 -16.44 20.16
N ASN A 254 -5.02 -15.64 21.09
CA ASN A 254 -6.44 -15.57 21.42
C ASN A 254 -7.24 -14.61 20.52
N ALA A 255 -6.66 -14.12 19.43
CA ALA A 255 -7.37 -13.32 18.44
C ALA A 255 -8.05 -14.21 17.40
N THR A 256 -9.13 -13.72 16.79
CA THR A 256 -9.68 -14.31 15.57
C THR A 256 -8.76 -13.94 14.41
N VAL A 257 -8.39 -14.91 13.58
CA VAL A 257 -7.47 -14.70 12.45
C VAL A 257 -8.16 -15.11 11.16
N ILE A 258 -8.13 -14.19 10.18
CA ILE A 258 -8.52 -14.42 8.81
C ILE A 258 -7.24 -14.35 7.97
N ASP A 259 -6.72 -15.51 7.55
CA ASP A 259 -5.63 -15.60 6.58
C ASP A 259 -6.21 -15.73 5.18
N MET A 260 -5.92 -14.77 4.32
CA MET A 260 -6.49 -14.72 2.97
C MET A 260 -5.74 -15.57 1.94
N TYR A 261 -4.60 -16.19 2.26
CA TYR A 261 -3.77 -16.90 1.27
C TYR A 261 -4.53 -17.98 0.51
N GLU A 262 -5.16 -18.93 1.21
CA GLU A 262 -5.91 -20.02 0.57
C GLU A 262 -7.14 -19.52 -0.19
N THR A 263 -7.80 -18.48 0.33
CA THR A 263 -8.97 -17.88 -0.33
C THR A 263 -8.60 -17.25 -1.67
N LEU A 264 -7.51 -16.46 -1.69
CA LEU A 264 -7.05 -15.80 -2.91
C LEU A 264 -6.38 -16.79 -3.88
N LEU A 265 -5.70 -17.83 -3.37
CA LEU A 265 -5.14 -18.89 -4.21
C LEU A 265 -6.25 -19.70 -4.90
N ALA A 266 -7.33 -20.03 -4.19
CA ALA A 266 -8.48 -20.72 -4.77
C ALA A 266 -9.16 -19.86 -5.84
N ALA A 267 -9.34 -18.56 -5.58
CA ALA A 267 -9.90 -17.64 -6.57
C ALA A 267 -9.00 -17.48 -7.81
N LYS A 268 -7.67 -17.52 -7.65
CA LYS A 268 -6.72 -17.52 -8.78
C LYS A 268 -6.91 -18.77 -9.64
N GLN A 269 -7.10 -19.94 -9.01
CA GLN A 269 -7.27 -21.21 -9.71
C GLN A 269 -8.61 -21.29 -10.44
N ASP A 270 -9.67 -20.72 -9.87
CA ASP A 270 -10.99 -20.61 -10.50
C ASP A 270 -10.96 -19.65 -11.72
N GLY A 271 -10.22 -18.55 -11.60
CA GLY A 271 -9.93 -17.66 -12.73
C GLY A 271 -11.12 -16.83 -13.21
N GLN A 272 -12.17 -16.69 -12.41
CA GLN A 272 -13.35 -15.92 -12.79
C GLN A 272 -13.03 -14.43 -13.03
N TYR A 273 -12.27 -13.80 -12.13
CA TYR A 273 -11.82 -12.41 -12.24
C TYR A 273 -10.43 -12.23 -11.64
N GLU A 274 -9.72 -11.19 -12.11
CA GLU A 274 -8.42 -10.79 -11.55
C GLU A 274 -8.55 -10.37 -10.09
N ILE A 275 -7.60 -10.79 -9.25
CA ILE A 275 -7.59 -10.51 -7.80
C ILE A 275 -6.81 -9.24 -7.47
N TYR A 276 -5.71 -9.00 -8.19
CA TYR A 276 -4.88 -7.81 -8.05
C TYR A 276 -4.83 -7.04 -9.34
N ARG A 277 -4.70 -5.72 -9.21
CA ARG A 277 -4.38 -4.86 -10.33
C ARG A 277 -2.94 -5.12 -10.81
N LYS A 278 -2.65 -4.73 -12.04
CA LYS A 278 -1.37 -5.04 -12.70
C LYS A 278 -0.46 -3.82 -12.84
N ASN A 279 -1.07 -2.65 -13.00
CA ASN A 279 -0.40 -1.35 -13.00
C ASN A 279 -0.41 -0.67 -11.62
N ASP A 280 -0.98 -1.36 -10.64
CA ASP A 280 -1.29 -0.86 -9.32
C ASP A 280 -1.13 -1.98 -8.30
N SER A 281 -0.68 -1.66 -7.09
CA SER A 281 -0.31 -2.62 -6.06
C SER A 281 -1.50 -3.21 -5.29
N HIS A 282 -2.68 -2.63 -5.45
CA HIS A 282 -3.86 -2.98 -4.66
C HIS A 282 -4.64 -4.16 -5.26
N LEU A 283 -5.51 -4.73 -4.42
CA LEU A 283 -6.57 -5.64 -4.85
C LEU A 283 -7.49 -4.98 -5.90
N THR A 284 -8.08 -5.78 -6.77
CA THR A 284 -9.26 -5.38 -7.55
C THR A 284 -10.49 -5.31 -6.64
N GLU A 285 -11.62 -4.78 -7.13
CA GLU A 285 -12.87 -4.86 -6.36
C GLU A 285 -13.31 -6.30 -6.09
N TYR A 286 -13.01 -7.24 -7.00
CA TYR A 286 -13.25 -8.66 -6.76
C TYR A 286 -12.33 -9.23 -5.68
N GLY A 287 -11.03 -8.96 -5.75
CA GLY A 287 -10.09 -9.41 -4.71
C GLY A 287 -10.45 -8.87 -3.33
N ALA A 288 -10.88 -7.62 -3.25
CA ALA A 288 -11.34 -7.01 -2.00
C ALA A 288 -12.71 -7.53 -1.56
N TYR A 289 -13.63 -7.84 -2.48
CA TYR A 289 -14.88 -8.52 -2.15
C TYR A 289 -14.62 -9.84 -1.41
N LEU A 290 -13.63 -10.63 -1.85
CA LEU A 290 -13.26 -11.88 -1.17
C LEU A 290 -12.78 -11.63 0.27
N VAL A 291 -11.98 -10.59 0.50
CA VAL A 291 -11.54 -10.21 1.86
C VAL A 291 -12.74 -9.77 2.70
N TYR A 292 -13.60 -8.92 2.15
CA TYR A 292 -14.84 -8.48 2.79
C TYR A 292 -15.72 -9.66 3.18
N GLU A 293 -15.90 -10.64 2.29
CA GLU A 293 -16.77 -11.78 2.51
C GLU A 293 -16.31 -12.58 3.73
N GLN A 294 -14.99 -12.80 3.87
CA GLN A 294 -14.43 -13.47 5.05
C GLN A 294 -14.64 -12.66 6.33
N ILE A 295 -14.49 -11.34 6.28
CA ILE A 295 -14.78 -10.46 7.44
C ILE A 295 -16.27 -10.54 7.80
N ALA A 296 -17.16 -10.39 6.84
CA ALA A 296 -18.61 -10.41 7.05
C ALA A 296 -19.09 -11.78 7.56
N ASN A 297 -18.47 -12.88 7.15
CA ASN A 297 -18.72 -14.21 7.71
C ASN A 297 -18.40 -14.28 9.22
N VAL A 298 -17.34 -13.62 9.69
CA VAL A 298 -17.05 -13.50 11.13
C VAL A 298 -18.08 -12.65 11.85
N LEU A 299 -18.53 -11.53 11.23
CA LEU A 299 -19.56 -10.67 11.82
C LEU A 299 -20.90 -11.41 11.96
N LYS A 300 -21.29 -12.18 10.93
CA LYS A 300 -22.56 -12.92 10.83
C LYS A 300 -22.84 -13.84 12.02
N VAL A 301 -21.79 -14.36 12.65
CA VAL A 301 -21.91 -15.30 13.80
C VAL A 301 -22.71 -14.67 14.94
N ASN A 302 -22.46 -13.40 15.25
CA ASN A 302 -23.15 -12.67 16.32
C ASN A 302 -24.18 -11.66 15.79
N PHE A 303 -24.03 -11.22 14.54
CA PHE A 303 -24.88 -10.22 13.90
C PHE A 303 -25.32 -10.73 12.52
N PRO A 304 -26.39 -11.52 12.40
CA PRO A 304 -26.79 -12.15 11.14
C PRO A 304 -26.99 -11.18 9.96
N GLU A 305 -27.47 -9.96 10.24
CA GLU A 305 -27.70 -8.89 9.26
C GLU A 305 -26.39 -8.23 8.75
N ALA A 306 -25.28 -8.47 9.45
CA ALA A 306 -23.94 -8.08 9.03
C ALA A 306 -23.25 -9.12 8.12
N GLY A 307 -23.98 -10.17 7.72
CA GLY A 307 -23.49 -11.19 6.79
C GLY A 307 -23.10 -10.64 5.41
N PRO A 308 -22.34 -11.43 4.63
CA PRO A 308 -21.89 -11.00 3.32
C PRO A 308 -23.07 -10.81 2.37
N ARG A 309 -23.01 -9.72 1.58
CA ARG A 309 -23.78 -9.59 0.34
C ARG A 309 -23.25 -10.58 -0.66
N SER A 310 -24.14 -11.23 -1.38
CA SER A 310 -23.75 -12.16 -2.45
C SER A 310 -23.27 -11.39 -3.68
N LEU A 311 -22.34 -11.96 -4.44
CA LEU A 311 -21.79 -11.33 -5.64
C LEU A 311 -22.87 -11.03 -6.71
N ASP A 312 -23.97 -11.79 -6.72
CA ASP A 312 -25.11 -11.56 -7.61
C ASP A 312 -25.95 -10.32 -7.26
N GLU A 313 -25.76 -9.74 -6.07
CA GLU A 313 -26.30 -8.43 -5.69
C GLU A 313 -25.53 -7.26 -6.31
N PHE A 314 -24.50 -7.53 -7.12
CA PHE A 314 -23.71 -6.54 -7.82
C PHE A 314 -23.83 -6.70 -9.35
N ASP A 315 -23.81 -5.57 -10.05
CA ASP A 315 -23.53 -5.50 -11.48
C ASP A 315 -22.01 -5.50 -11.68
N ILE A 316 -21.53 -6.45 -12.46
CA ILE A 316 -20.12 -6.58 -12.80
C ILE A 316 -19.86 -5.74 -14.04
N LYS A 317 -19.10 -4.66 -13.89
CA LYS A 317 -18.75 -3.75 -14.99
C LYS A 317 -17.26 -3.73 -15.20
N THR A 318 -16.84 -3.84 -16.45
CA THR A 318 -15.44 -3.59 -16.81
C THR A 318 -15.25 -2.10 -17.03
N ALA A 319 -14.23 -1.53 -16.38
CA ALA A 319 -13.82 -0.15 -16.56
C ALA A 319 -12.36 -0.08 -16.99
N LYS A 320 -12.02 0.93 -17.79
CA LYS A 320 -10.63 1.23 -18.14
C LYS A 320 -10.02 2.09 -17.04
N SER A 321 -9.00 1.57 -16.36
CA SER A 321 -8.18 2.32 -15.42
C SER A 321 -6.90 2.82 -16.09
N VAL A 322 -6.48 4.03 -15.75
CA VAL A 322 -5.29 4.69 -16.28
C VAL A 322 -4.19 4.69 -15.22
N GLY A 323 -3.01 4.19 -15.59
CA GLY A 323 -1.86 4.07 -14.72
C GLY A 323 -2.14 3.21 -13.48
N GLY A 324 -1.78 3.74 -12.33
CA GLY A 324 -1.81 3.08 -11.03
C GLY A 324 -0.62 3.55 -10.20
N ASP A 325 -0.54 3.15 -8.93
CA ASP A 325 0.58 3.56 -8.08
C ASP A 325 1.93 3.00 -8.58
N LEU A 326 2.01 1.76 -9.07
CA LEU A 326 3.24 1.18 -9.59
C LEU A 326 3.78 1.97 -10.80
N ILE A 327 2.91 2.35 -11.74
CA ILE A 327 3.26 3.24 -12.85
C ILE A 327 3.74 4.61 -12.35
N SER A 328 3.06 5.14 -11.31
CA SER A 328 3.42 6.42 -10.68
C SER A 328 4.81 6.38 -10.04
N TYR A 329 5.11 5.31 -9.29
CA TYR A 329 6.38 5.11 -8.61
C TYR A 329 7.52 4.81 -9.58
N LEU A 330 7.22 4.15 -10.70
CA LEU A 330 8.17 3.92 -11.80
C LEU A 330 8.53 5.23 -12.53
N GLY A 331 7.62 6.22 -12.51
CA GLY A 331 7.86 7.56 -13.04
C GLY A 331 7.76 7.66 -14.56
N ILE A 332 6.94 6.81 -15.17
CA ILE A 332 6.59 6.85 -16.61
C ILE A 332 5.21 7.49 -16.80
N THR A 333 4.90 7.93 -18.03
CA THR A 333 3.69 8.72 -18.34
C THR A 333 2.41 7.91 -18.15
N LYS A 334 1.61 8.21 -17.11
CA LYS A 334 0.47 7.37 -16.69
C LYS A 334 -0.60 7.20 -17.77
N GLU A 335 -0.85 8.24 -18.55
CA GLU A 335 -1.90 8.32 -19.58
C GLU A 335 -1.71 7.29 -20.69
N ASN A 336 -0.47 6.81 -20.84
CA ASN A 336 -0.09 5.85 -21.84
C ASN A 336 -0.43 4.40 -21.44
N TYR A 337 -0.58 4.09 -20.16
CA TYR A 337 -0.69 2.72 -19.66
C TYR A 337 -2.04 2.51 -19.00
N THR A 338 -2.79 1.53 -19.48
CA THR A 338 -4.16 1.31 -19.02
C THR A 338 -4.43 -0.16 -18.78
N GLU A 339 -5.28 -0.46 -17.82
CA GLU A 339 -5.75 -1.82 -17.57
C GLU A 339 -7.27 -1.88 -17.52
N SER A 340 -7.83 -3.01 -17.91
CA SER A 340 -9.25 -3.29 -17.76
C SER A 340 -9.48 -3.89 -16.37
N VAL A 341 -10.24 -3.20 -15.53
CA VAL A 341 -10.54 -3.61 -14.15
C VAL A 341 -12.02 -3.94 -14.00
N VAL A 342 -12.30 -4.90 -13.12
CA VAL A 342 -13.67 -5.23 -12.72
C VAL A 342 -14.10 -4.29 -11.59
N ASN A 343 -15.26 -3.68 -11.78
CA ASN A 343 -15.98 -2.90 -10.77
C ASN A 343 -17.28 -3.63 -10.41
N LEU A 344 -17.52 -3.76 -9.11
CA LEU A 344 -18.72 -4.31 -8.51
C LEU A 344 -19.64 -3.16 -8.12
N VAL A 345 -20.67 -2.93 -8.93
CA VAL A 345 -21.64 -1.85 -8.69
C VAL A 345 -22.85 -2.44 -7.96
N PRO A 346 -23.16 -2.02 -6.72
CA PRO A 346 -24.31 -2.53 -5.98
C PRO A 346 -25.63 -2.34 -6.74
N LYS A 347 -26.47 -3.39 -6.81
CA LYS A 347 -27.85 -3.31 -7.32
C LYS A 347 -28.84 -2.77 -6.28
N PHE A 348 -28.34 -2.47 -5.08
CA PHE A 348 -29.09 -1.95 -3.95
C PHE A 348 -28.55 -0.58 -3.55
N SER A 349 -29.38 0.19 -2.84
CA SER A 349 -28.93 1.43 -2.23
C SER A 349 -28.08 1.11 -1.01
N LEU A 350 -26.83 1.55 -1.02
CA LEU A 350 -25.95 1.53 0.14
C LEU A 350 -26.57 2.41 1.24
N GLN A 351 -27.13 1.80 2.29
CA GLN A 351 -27.69 2.50 3.44
C GLN A 351 -26.58 2.83 4.43
N ILE A 352 -25.86 3.91 4.15
CA ILE A 352 -24.65 4.23 4.88
C ILE A 352 -24.81 5.65 5.38
N GLY A 353 -25.21 5.72 6.65
CA GLY A 353 -25.85 6.91 7.21
C GLY A 353 -24.90 8.08 7.42
N HIS A 354 -25.54 9.22 7.62
CA HIS A 354 -24.94 10.53 7.81
C HIS A 354 -25.45 11.10 9.14
N ASP A 355 -24.56 11.72 9.91
CA ASP A 355 -24.91 12.40 11.16
C ASP A 355 -24.64 13.90 11.02
N GLU A 356 -25.67 14.64 10.59
CA GLU A 356 -25.64 16.10 10.38
C GLU A 356 -25.29 16.89 11.65
N ASN A 357 -25.37 16.25 12.83
CA ASN A 357 -25.18 16.89 14.13
C ASN A 357 -23.86 16.49 14.81
N SER A 358 -22.97 15.75 14.12
CA SER A 358 -21.70 15.31 14.72
C SER A 358 -20.60 16.38 14.61
N ASP A 359 -19.94 16.69 15.73
CA ASP A 359 -18.72 17.52 15.77
C ASP A 359 -17.47 16.82 15.17
N ILE A 360 -17.58 15.56 14.73
CA ILE A 360 -16.52 14.80 14.07
C ILE A 360 -16.92 14.52 12.63
N SER A 361 -15.94 14.60 11.72
CA SER A 361 -15.92 14.16 10.33
C SER A 361 -16.64 12.82 10.06
N THR A 362 -17.97 12.85 10.07
CA THR A 362 -18.83 11.74 9.66
C THR A 362 -18.97 11.84 8.15
N VAL A 363 -18.78 10.71 7.47
CA VAL A 363 -18.80 10.68 6.02
C VAL A 363 -20.02 9.92 5.53
N ASN A 364 -20.67 10.46 4.52
CA ASN A 364 -21.57 9.68 3.71
C ASN A 364 -20.71 8.84 2.75
N ILE A 365 -20.66 7.52 2.96
CA ILE A 365 -19.75 6.70 2.15
C ILE A 365 -20.15 6.67 0.66
N SER A 366 -21.41 7.00 0.33
CA SER A 366 -21.82 7.12 -1.08
C SER A 366 -21.01 8.19 -1.82
N ASP A 367 -20.41 9.11 -1.07
CA ASP A 367 -19.58 10.20 -1.59
C ASP A 367 -18.10 9.81 -1.65
N VAL A 368 -17.71 8.64 -1.13
CA VAL A 368 -16.35 8.10 -1.24
C VAL A 368 -16.14 7.55 -2.64
N ARG A 369 -15.42 8.31 -3.45
CA ARG A 369 -14.97 7.88 -4.78
C ARG A 369 -13.84 6.86 -4.61
N LYS A 370 -14.08 5.59 -4.93
CA LYS A 370 -13.07 4.52 -4.76
C LYS A 370 -11.78 4.75 -5.56
N TYR A 371 -11.84 5.40 -6.73
CA TYR A 371 -10.67 5.58 -7.62
C TYR A 371 -10.77 6.80 -8.55
N LYS A 372 -10.52 8.02 -8.05
CA LYS A 372 -10.20 9.16 -8.92
C LYS A 372 -8.88 9.78 -8.45
N SER A 373 -7.88 9.80 -9.35
CA SER A 373 -6.51 10.35 -9.32
C SER A 373 -5.76 10.41 -7.97
N ALA A 374 -4.42 10.43 -8.00
CA ALA A 374 -3.59 10.55 -6.79
C ALA A 374 -3.97 11.74 -5.88
N ASP A 375 -4.72 12.71 -6.41
CA ASP A 375 -5.13 13.97 -5.78
C ASP A 375 -6.60 14.01 -5.31
N ASP A 376 -7.44 13.01 -5.62
CA ASP A 376 -8.90 13.11 -5.43
C ASP A 376 -9.50 11.89 -4.70
N PHE A 377 -8.82 11.45 -3.64
CA PHE A 377 -9.40 10.56 -2.64
C PHE A 377 -10.39 11.25 -1.71
N SER A 378 -10.89 12.43 -2.09
CA SER A 378 -11.69 13.28 -1.24
C SER A 378 -13.10 12.77 -1.07
N ILE A 379 -13.46 12.53 0.18
CA ILE A 379 -14.80 12.43 0.68
C ILE A 379 -15.25 13.87 0.96
N TYR A 380 -16.02 14.50 0.05
CA TYR A 380 -17.05 15.55 0.32
C TYR A 380 -17.41 16.42 -0.91
N ASN A 381 -18.63 16.96 -0.92
CA ASN A 381 -18.91 18.41 -1.10
C ASN A 381 -20.32 18.71 -0.52
N TYR A 382 -20.59 19.79 0.19
CA TYR A 382 -20.84 21.13 -0.36
C TYR A 382 -20.41 22.20 0.67
N THR A 383 -19.41 23.04 0.33
CA THR A 383 -19.21 24.44 0.80
C THR A 383 -18.14 24.87 1.86
N ASP A 384 -17.33 24.05 2.56
CA ASP A 384 -16.09 24.52 3.28
C ASP A 384 -15.14 23.38 3.81
N PRO A 385 -13.94 23.62 4.41
CA PRO A 385 -12.61 23.59 3.78
C PRO A 385 -11.68 22.41 4.19
N LYS A 386 -12.18 21.26 4.66
CA LYS A 386 -11.34 20.06 4.88
C LYS A 386 -11.84 18.85 4.12
N VAL A 387 -11.19 18.65 2.98
CA VAL A 387 -11.22 17.46 2.12
C VAL A 387 -10.71 16.26 2.93
N ILE A 388 -11.59 15.33 3.35
CA ILE A 388 -11.18 14.10 4.05
C ILE A 388 -10.82 13.07 2.99
N GLY A 389 -9.63 12.50 3.00
CA GLY A 389 -9.25 11.45 2.06
C GLY A 389 -9.76 10.06 2.46
N ILE A 390 -9.88 9.12 1.52
CA ILE A 390 -10.00 7.68 1.84
C ILE A 390 -8.82 7.19 2.71
N ARG A 391 -7.68 7.91 2.67
CA ARG A 391 -6.49 7.67 3.48
C ARG A 391 -6.64 8.14 4.92
N ASP A 392 -7.54 9.07 5.19
CA ASP A 392 -7.74 9.64 6.50
C ASP A 392 -8.57 8.73 7.39
N ARG A 393 -8.66 9.12 8.67
CA ARG A 393 -9.60 8.53 9.61
C ARG A 393 -10.97 9.14 9.42
N PHE A 394 -12.01 8.32 9.39
CA PHE A 394 -13.40 8.75 9.29
C PHE A 394 -14.33 7.85 10.10
N ILE A 395 -15.57 8.29 10.28
CA ILE A 395 -16.60 7.57 11.04
C ILE A 395 -17.78 7.25 10.13
N ILE A 396 -18.33 6.06 10.32
CA ILE A 396 -19.55 5.55 9.72
C ILE A 396 -20.63 5.42 10.80
N ARG A 397 -21.84 5.91 10.50
CA ARG A 397 -23.04 5.74 11.33
C ARG A 397 -24.23 5.39 10.46
N THR A 398 -24.60 4.12 10.37
CA THR A 398 -25.71 3.67 9.50
C THR A 398 -27.08 3.77 10.14
N ASN A 399 -27.15 3.95 11.46
CA ASN A 399 -28.40 3.92 12.26
C ASN A 399 -29.16 2.59 12.13
N ARG A 400 -28.42 1.50 11.89
CA ARG A 400 -28.94 0.14 11.80
C ARG A 400 -28.58 -0.62 13.06
N GLU A 401 -29.41 -0.53 14.08
CA GLU A 401 -29.14 -1.07 15.42
C GLU A 401 -28.92 -2.58 15.45
N GLU A 402 -29.37 -3.31 14.42
CA GLU A 402 -29.13 -4.73 14.21
C GLU A 402 -27.69 -5.07 13.80
N LEU A 403 -26.88 -4.07 13.45
CA LEU A 403 -25.50 -4.21 13.03
C LEU A 403 -24.50 -3.92 14.17
N PRO A 404 -23.29 -4.50 14.12
CA PRO A 404 -22.27 -4.30 15.13
C PRO A 404 -21.65 -2.91 15.10
N SER A 405 -21.00 -2.55 16.20
CA SER A 405 -20.05 -1.45 16.25
C SER A 405 -18.60 -1.92 16.11
N ALA A 406 -17.72 -1.12 15.50
CA ALA A 406 -16.32 -1.49 15.30
C ALA A 406 -15.33 -0.33 15.35
N ILE A 407 -14.06 -0.66 15.62
CA ILE A 407 -12.92 0.14 15.19
C ILE A 407 -12.06 -0.68 14.24
N ILE A 408 -11.69 -0.12 13.10
CA ILE A 408 -11.03 -0.82 12.01
C ILE A 408 -9.70 -0.12 11.71
N TYR A 409 -8.60 -0.78 12.03
CA TYR A 409 -7.24 -0.40 11.69
C TYR A 409 -6.85 -1.08 10.38
N ARG A 410 -6.25 -0.33 9.46
CA ARG A 410 -6.12 -0.78 8.08
C ARG A 410 -4.99 -0.08 7.34
N ASP A 411 -4.61 -0.65 6.21
CA ASP A 411 -3.89 0.04 5.14
C ASP A 411 -4.79 0.29 3.92
N ASP A 412 -4.16 0.51 2.77
CA ASP A 412 -4.79 0.83 1.51
C ASP A 412 -5.40 -0.40 0.79
N SER A 413 -5.06 -1.62 1.21
CA SER A 413 -5.68 -2.85 0.70
C SER A 413 -7.22 -2.88 0.86
N VAL A 414 -7.76 -2.08 1.79
CA VAL A 414 -9.20 -2.00 2.09
C VAL A 414 -9.95 -1.05 1.15
N TYR A 415 -9.27 -0.17 0.41
CA TYR A 415 -9.94 0.84 -0.44
C TYR A 415 -11.01 0.29 -1.39
N PRO A 416 -10.81 -0.85 -2.09
CA PRO A 416 -11.83 -1.33 -3.03
C PRO A 416 -13.11 -1.84 -2.35
N MET A 417 -13.03 -2.28 -1.08
CA MET A 417 -14.15 -2.85 -0.32
C MET A 417 -14.70 -1.92 0.77
N ILE A 418 -14.18 -0.70 0.90
CA ILE A 418 -14.43 0.13 2.08
C ILE A 418 -15.92 0.45 2.27
N ASP A 419 -16.68 0.60 1.18
CA ASP A 419 -18.10 0.87 1.17
C ASP A 419 -18.94 -0.34 1.62
N ILE A 420 -18.72 -1.51 1.01
CA ILE A 420 -19.53 -2.70 1.30
C ILE A 420 -19.21 -3.25 2.69
N LEU A 421 -17.96 -3.05 3.14
CA LEU A 421 -17.54 -3.31 4.52
C LEU A 421 -18.20 -2.32 5.47
N SER A 422 -18.22 -1.03 5.16
CA SER A 422 -18.87 0.00 5.99
C SER A 422 -20.37 -0.24 6.16
N GLU A 423 -21.06 -0.77 5.14
CA GLU A 423 -22.49 -1.12 5.24
C GLU A 423 -22.78 -2.20 6.30
N ARG A 424 -21.76 -2.94 6.80
CA ARG A 424 -21.94 -4.01 7.80
C ARG A 424 -21.91 -3.54 9.24
N PHE A 425 -21.78 -2.24 9.48
CA PHE A 425 -21.67 -1.71 10.84
C PHE A 425 -22.76 -0.69 11.13
N ASN A 426 -23.27 -0.70 12.36
CA ASN A 426 -24.09 0.39 12.87
C ASN A 426 -23.21 1.63 13.07
N ASN A 427 -22.09 1.44 13.77
CA ASN A 427 -21.11 2.48 14.05
C ASN A 427 -19.71 1.93 13.79
N ALA A 428 -18.90 2.59 12.96
CA ALA A 428 -17.51 2.19 12.78
C ALA A 428 -16.57 3.38 12.71
N MET A 429 -15.44 3.31 13.41
CA MET A 429 -14.31 4.18 13.15
C MET A 429 -13.33 3.47 12.22
N ILE A 430 -13.09 4.06 11.04
CA ILE A 430 -12.03 3.60 10.14
C ILE A 430 -10.79 4.44 10.41
N ALA A 431 -9.70 3.80 10.81
CA ALA A 431 -8.44 4.48 11.12
C ALA A 431 -7.78 5.05 9.85
N ARG A 432 -6.82 5.95 10.08
CA ARG A 432 -5.95 6.45 9.01
C ARG A 432 -5.15 5.28 8.41
N SER A 433 -4.93 5.31 7.10
CA SER A 433 -4.12 4.31 6.40
C SER A 433 -2.76 4.15 7.03
N GLY A 434 -2.39 2.91 7.36
CA GLY A 434 -1.10 2.58 7.94
C GLY A 434 -0.98 2.88 9.43
N ASP A 435 -2.03 3.41 10.08
CA ASP A 435 -2.12 3.46 11.53
C ASP A 435 -2.66 2.13 12.05
N TYR A 436 -1.86 1.46 12.87
CA TYR A 436 -2.16 0.17 13.49
C TYR A 436 -2.19 0.24 15.02
N VAL A 437 -2.13 1.45 15.59
CA VAL A 437 -2.10 1.64 17.04
C VAL A 437 -3.50 1.53 17.62
N VAL A 438 -3.83 0.34 18.12
CA VAL A 438 -5.12 0.07 18.78
C VAL A 438 -5.29 0.93 20.03
N ASN A 439 -6.29 1.81 19.98
CA ASN A 439 -6.62 2.77 21.04
C ASN A 439 -8.01 2.48 21.60
N LEU A 440 -8.04 1.95 22.82
CA LEU A 440 -9.28 1.56 23.49
C LEU A 440 -10.14 2.74 23.93
N ILE A 441 -9.63 3.98 23.91
CA ILE A 441 -10.47 5.17 24.11
C ILE A 441 -11.43 5.31 22.92
N TYR A 442 -10.95 5.13 21.69
CA TYR A 442 -11.82 5.14 20.51
C TYR A 442 -12.80 3.97 20.54
N ALA A 443 -12.36 2.78 20.97
CA ALA A 443 -13.26 1.64 21.18
C ALA A 443 -14.42 1.97 22.14
N SER A 444 -14.18 2.77 23.20
CA SER A 444 -15.26 3.24 24.06
C SER A 444 -16.12 4.33 23.41
N SER A 445 -15.53 5.23 22.62
CA SER A 445 -16.28 6.36 22.02
C SER A 445 -17.26 5.94 20.93
N TYR A 446 -17.00 4.83 20.21
CA TYR A 446 -17.79 4.41 19.04
C TYR A 446 -18.61 3.14 19.26
N ARG A 447 -18.79 2.76 20.52
CA ARG A 447 -19.61 1.61 20.94
C ARG A 447 -21.09 1.83 20.66
N THR A 448 -21.83 0.73 20.47
CA THR A 448 -23.29 0.72 20.53
C THR A 448 -23.81 1.06 21.93
N GLU A 449 -25.03 1.61 22.02
CA GLU A 449 -25.67 1.90 23.30
C GLU A 449 -25.70 0.67 24.23
N GLY A 450 -25.50 0.88 25.54
CA GLY A 450 -25.45 -0.21 26.53
C GLY A 450 -24.14 -1.01 26.56
N LYS A 451 -23.22 -0.80 25.61
CA LYS A 451 -21.88 -1.40 25.64
C LYS A 451 -20.87 -0.50 26.36
N THR A 452 -19.72 -1.09 26.71
CA THR A 452 -18.54 -0.40 27.28
C THR A 452 -17.46 -0.15 26.23
N LEU A 453 -17.41 -0.99 25.20
CA LEU A 453 -16.55 -0.94 24.02
C LEU A 453 -17.36 -1.32 22.77
N VAL A 454 -16.79 -1.08 21.60
CA VAL A 454 -17.26 -1.66 20.33
C VAL A 454 -17.36 -3.18 20.37
N ASP A 455 -18.16 -3.76 19.48
CA ASP A 455 -18.29 -5.22 19.34
C ASP A 455 -17.06 -5.85 18.68
N TYR A 456 -16.41 -5.13 17.77
CA TYR A 456 -15.23 -5.62 17.04
C TYR A 456 -14.08 -4.62 17.03
N VAL A 457 -12.87 -5.12 17.28
CA VAL A 457 -11.60 -4.43 16.96
C VAL A 457 -10.97 -5.21 15.81
N ILE A 458 -10.95 -4.62 14.61
CA ILE A 458 -10.49 -5.28 13.39
C ILE A 458 -9.17 -4.63 12.95
N VAL A 459 -8.17 -5.46 12.64
CA VAL A 459 -6.88 -5.04 12.09
C VAL A 459 -6.69 -5.74 10.75
N ILE A 460 -6.75 -4.98 9.66
CA ILE A 460 -6.58 -5.48 8.28
C ILE A 460 -5.22 -5.02 7.77
N VAL A 461 -4.33 -5.96 7.43
CA VAL A 461 -2.95 -5.63 7.08
C VAL A 461 -2.51 -6.45 5.86
N SER A 462 -1.97 -5.75 4.87
CA SER A 462 -1.25 -6.36 3.75
C SER A 462 0.12 -6.88 4.19
N GLU A 463 0.61 -7.90 3.49
CA GLU A 463 1.90 -8.54 3.76
C GLU A 463 3.06 -7.53 3.85
N SER A 464 3.13 -6.59 2.91
CA SER A 464 4.13 -5.53 2.92
C SER A 464 4.07 -4.59 4.12
N ASN A 465 2.93 -4.53 4.82
CA ASN A 465 2.72 -3.70 6.01
C ASN A 465 2.79 -4.48 7.34
N ILE A 466 3.08 -5.79 7.32
CA ILE A 466 3.19 -6.63 8.52
C ILE A 466 4.10 -6.02 9.58
N GLN A 467 5.21 -5.38 9.19
CA GLN A 467 6.15 -4.76 10.12
C GLN A 467 5.48 -3.75 11.07
N ASN A 468 4.38 -3.12 10.63
CA ASN A 468 3.67 -2.10 11.38
C ASN A 468 2.78 -2.69 12.50
N ILE A 469 2.53 -4.00 12.50
CA ILE A 469 1.73 -4.68 13.54
C ILE A 469 2.57 -5.50 14.53
N LEU A 470 3.89 -5.57 14.35
CA LEU A 470 4.77 -6.41 15.18
C LEU A 470 5.01 -5.86 16.60
N ASN A 471 4.63 -4.60 16.86
CA ASN A 471 4.91 -3.88 18.10
C ASN A 471 3.74 -3.88 19.10
#